data_AF-A0A3P6BQI5-F1
#
_entry.id   AF-A0A3P6BQI5-F1
#
_cell.length_a   1.000
_cell.length_b   1.000
_cell.length_c   1.000
_cell.angle_alpha   90.00
_cell.angle_beta   90.00
_cell.angle_gamma   90.00
#
_symmetry.space_group_name_H-M   'P 1'
#
loop_
_entity.id
_entity.type
_entity.pdbx_description
1 polymer ?
#
loop_
_entity_poly.entity_id
_entity_poly.type
_entity_poly.pdbx_seq_one_letter_code
_entity_poly.pdbx_strand_id
1 'polypeptide(L)' 'MSGGYYFWVQVSLAASNRIGKEVIETEHGPSQITVYGNSFIAGEIVAEADDRTEAVLTWHCSILRRLSRRGKVGEVF' A
#
# COMPACT_ATOMS: atom_id res chain seq x y z
N MET A 1 5.99 -20.54 -33.08
CA MET A 1 6.39 -19.99 -31.76
C MET A 1 5.22 -19.16 -31.27
N SER A 2 4.47 -19.64 -30.27
CA SER A 2 3.33 -18.90 -29.70
C SER A 2 3.86 -17.93 -28.64
N GLY A 3 4.03 -16.66 -29.02
CA GLY A 3 4.36 -15.60 -28.08
C GLY A 3 3.20 -15.38 -27.11
N GLY A 4 3.45 -15.56 -25.81
CA GLY A 4 2.49 -15.22 -24.77
C GLY A 4 2.52 -13.72 -24.50
N TYR A 5 1.35 -13.08 -24.47
CA TYR A 5 1.23 -11.69 -24.02
C TYR A 5 1.29 -11.66 -22.50
N TYR A 6 2.26 -10.95 -21.95
CA TYR A 6 2.31 -10.63 -20.53
C TYR A 6 1.68 -9.26 -20.31
N PHE A 7 0.64 -9.21 -19.49
CA PHE A 7 -0.03 -7.97 -19.14
C PHE A 7 0.39 -7.52 -17.75
N TRP A 8 1.07 -6.37 -17.64
CA TRP A 8 1.40 -5.76 -16.35
C TRP A 8 0.20 -4.98 -15.81
N VAL A 9 -0.37 -5.42 -14.69
CA VAL A 9 -1.46 -4.73 -14.02
C VAL A 9 -0.87 -3.76 -12.98
N GLN A 10 -0.99 -2.45 -13.22
CA GLN A 10 -0.67 -1.44 -12.21
C GLN A 10 -1.88 -1.22 -11.29
N VAL A 11 -1.75 -1.62 -10.03
CA VAL A 11 -2.78 -1.52 -8.99
C VAL A 11 -2.34 -0.48 -7.94
N SER A 12 -3.29 0.15 -7.24
CA SER A 12 -2.94 0.91 -6.03
C SER A 12 -2.92 0.00 -4.82
N LEU A 13 -2.00 0.31 -3.92
CA LEU A 13 -1.92 -0.26 -2.59
C LEU A 13 -2.34 0.80 -1.57
N ALA A 14 -3.13 0.42 -0.58
CA ALA A 14 -3.29 1.18 0.65
C ALA A 14 -2.89 0.27 1.81
N ALA A 15 -1.98 0.73 2.66
CA ALA A 15 -1.52 0.03 3.85
C ALA A 15 -1.86 0.88 5.07
N SER A 16 -2.58 0.28 6.03
CA SER A 16 -2.96 0.93 7.28
C SER A 16 -2.31 0.19 8.43
N ASN A 17 -1.63 0.93 9.30
CA ASN A 17 -0.91 0.38 10.44
C ASN A 17 -1.20 1.23 11.70
N ARG A 18 -1.23 0.58 12.86
CA ARG A 18 -1.50 1.25 14.14
C ARG A 18 -0.32 2.11 14.58
N ILE A 19 -0.55 3.02 15.52
CA ILE A 19 0.47 3.79 16.23
C ILE A 19 0.40 3.49 17.73
N GLY A 20 1.54 3.62 18.42
CA GLY A 20 1.60 3.61 19.88
C GLY A 20 2.26 2.38 20.49
N LYS A 21 2.21 2.32 21.83
CA LYS A 21 2.83 1.26 22.62
C LYS A 21 1.74 0.37 23.21
N GLU A 22 1.83 -0.91 22.96
CA GLU A 22 0.96 -1.93 23.54
C GLU A 22 1.82 -2.82 24.45
N VAL A 23 1.41 -2.94 25.72
CA VAL A 23 2.02 -3.89 26.67
C VAL A 23 1.02 -5.02 26.87
N ILE A 24 1.46 -6.24 26.62
CA ILE A 24 0.66 -7.46 26.71
C ILE A 24 1.32 -8.38 27.73
N GLU A 25 0.54 -8.87 28.69
CA GLU A 25 0.99 -9.92 29.60
C GLU A 25 1.09 -11.25 28.85
N THR A 26 2.26 -11.88 28.91
CA THR A 26 2.53 -13.18 28.31
C THR A 26 2.88 -14.21 29.37
N GLU A 27 2.93 -15.48 28.98
CA GLU A 27 3.40 -16.56 29.86
C GLU A 27 4.84 -16.36 30.38
N HIS A 28 5.62 -15.48 29.74
CA HIS A 28 6.98 -15.13 30.11
C HIS A 28 7.10 -13.74 30.78
N GLY A 29 5.97 -13.14 31.16
CA GLY A 29 5.88 -11.79 31.72
C GLY A 29 5.45 -10.72 30.71
N PRO A 30 5.52 -9.43 31.08
CA PRO A 30 5.05 -8.34 30.23
C PRO A 30 5.94 -8.19 28.99
N SER A 31 5.31 -8.23 27.82
CA SER A 31 5.94 -7.97 26.53
C SER A 31 5.43 -6.65 25.96
N GLN A 32 6.31 -5.87 25.35
CA GLN A 32 5.98 -4.56 24.81
C GLN A 32 6.23 -4.51 23.31
N ILE A 33 5.22 -4.05 22.57
CA ILE A 33 5.29 -3.77 21.14
C ILE A 33 5.13 -2.26 20.96
N THR A 34 6.06 -1.65 20.20
CA THR A 34 5.90 -0.27 19.72
C THR A 34 5.53 -0.34 18.24
N VAL A 35 4.33 0.14 17.89
CA VAL A 35 3.82 0.20 16.52
C VAL A 35 4.05 1.60 15.97
N TYR A 36 4.67 1.68 14.79
CA TYR A 36 5.22 2.91 14.22
C TYR A 36 4.34 3.55 13.14
N GLY A 37 3.04 3.23 13.04
CA GLY A 37 2.21 3.82 11.99
C GLY A 37 2.80 3.60 10.61
N ASN A 38 3.17 4.68 9.93
CA ASN A 38 3.65 4.66 8.54
C ASN A 38 2.58 4.07 7.61
N SER A 39 1.32 4.40 7.87
CA SER A 39 0.23 4.11 6.94
C SER A 39 0.47 4.87 5.64
N PHE A 40 0.22 4.28 4.48
CA PHE A 40 0.48 4.94 3.19
C PHE A 40 -0.44 4.47 2.06
N ILE A 41 -0.54 5.29 1.02
CA ILE A 41 -1.21 4.96 -0.25
C ILE A 41 -0.18 5.02 -1.38
N ALA A 42 -0.05 3.94 -2.15
CA ALA A 42 0.95 3.79 -3.20
C ALA A 42 0.39 3.34 -4.56
N GLY A 43 1.12 3.72 -5.60
CA GLY A 43 1.07 3.28 -7.01
C GLY A 43 2.22 3.94 -7.79
N GLU A 44 2.47 5.21 -7.45
CA GLU A 44 3.73 5.91 -7.12
C GLU A 44 3.47 6.42 -5.67
N ILE A 45 4.43 6.72 -4.78
CA ILE A 45 4.04 7.10 -3.38
C ILE A 45 3.25 8.40 -3.42
N VAL A 46 1.99 8.38 -2.93
CA VAL A 46 1.08 9.54 -3.05
C VAL A 46 0.77 10.20 -1.70
N ALA A 47 0.84 9.45 -0.60
CA ALA A 47 0.67 9.97 0.75
C ALA A 47 1.21 8.97 1.79
N GLU A 48 1.78 9.48 2.87
CA GLU A 48 2.32 8.72 4.01
C GLU A 48 1.98 9.44 5.32
N ALA A 49 1.63 8.67 6.35
CA ALA A 49 1.37 9.14 7.71
C ALA A 49 2.62 8.92 8.59
N ASP A 50 2.78 9.71 9.65
CA ASP A 50 3.89 9.53 10.60
C ASP A 50 3.64 8.40 11.63
N ASP A 51 4.59 8.26 12.56
CA ASP A 51 4.61 7.21 13.59
C ASP A 51 4.02 7.64 14.95
N ARG A 52 3.45 8.84 15.04
CA ARG A 52 3.10 9.50 16.32
C ARG A 52 1.66 9.98 16.38
N THR A 53 1.07 10.32 15.25
CA THR A 53 -0.20 11.04 15.18
C THR A 53 -1.26 10.25 14.45
N GLU A 54 -2.50 10.37 14.92
CA GLU A 54 -3.64 9.80 14.22
C GLU A 54 -3.79 10.50 12.87
N ALA A 55 -3.90 9.71 11.80
CA ALA A 55 -3.91 10.21 10.44
C ALA A 55 -5.03 9.60 9.62
N VAL A 56 -5.69 10.45 8.81
CA VAL A 56 -6.65 10.02 7.80
C VAL A 56 -6.09 10.37 6.43
N LEU A 57 -5.62 9.36 5.70
CA LEU A 57 -5.12 9.52 4.34
C LEU A 57 -6.26 9.35 3.34
N THR A 58 -6.47 10.34 2.49
CA THR A 58 -7.45 10.27 1.39
C THR A 58 -6.75 10.46 0.06
N TRP A 59 -7.17 9.68 -0.94
CA TRP A 59 -6.62 9.81 -2.28
C TRP A 59 -7.69 9.52 -3.33
N HIS A 60 -7.74 10.36 -4.37
CA HIS A 60 -8.70 10.22 -5.46
C HIS A 60 -8.12 9.39 -6.62
N CYS A 61 -8.66 8.19 -6.83
CA CYS A 61 -8.29 7.31 -7.92
C CYS A 61 -9.45 7.06 -8.88
N SER A 62 -9.33 7.52 -10.12
CA SER A 62 -10.26 7.09 -11.19
C SER A 62 -9.87 5.70 -11.69
N ILE A 63 -10.70 4.70 -11.41
CA ILE A 63 -10.55 3.33 -11.90
C ILE A 63 -10.57 3.30 -13.44
N LEU A 64 -11.46 4.09 -14.06
CA LEU A 64 -11.58 4.20 -15.52
C LEU A 64 -10.32 4.77 -16.17
N ARG A 65 -9.69 5.78 -15.55
CA ARG A 65 -8.43 6.37 -16.05
C ARG A 65 -7.25 5.39 -15.96
N ARG A 66 -7.26 4.50 -14.96
CA ARG A 66 -6.29 3.41 -14.89
C ARG A 66 -6.58 2.28 -15.85
N LEU A 67 -7.83 2.00 -16.17
CA LEU A 67 -8.21 1.04 -17.21
C LEU A 67 -7.87 1.55 -18.62
N SER A 68 -7.98 2.85 -18.90
CA SER A 68 -7.65 3.38 -20.24
C SER A 68 -6.15 3.38 -20.56
N ARG A 69 -5.28 3.53 -19.55
CA ARG A 69 -3.82 3.36 -19.68
C ARG A 69 -3.40 1.90 -19.93
N ARG A 70 -4.28 0.92 -19.70
CA ARG A 70 -4.04 -0.52 -19.93
C ARG A 70 -4.05 -0.91 -21.40
N GLY A 71 -4.54 -0.05 -22.30
CA GLY A 71 -4.63 -0.33 -23.74
C GLY A 71 -3.39 0.04 -24.56
N LYS A 72 -2.28 0.48 -23.94
CA LYS A 72 -1.07 0.93 -24.65
C LYS A 72 0.20 0.44 -23.97
N VAL A 73 0.50 -0.86 -24.07
CA VAL A 73 1.85 -1.40 -23.77
C VAL A 73 2.20 -2.37 -24.90
N GLY A 74 3.31 -2.09 -25.59
CA GLY A 74 3.58 -2.51 -26.97
C GLY A 74 4.02 -3.97 -27.19
N GLU A 75 4.01 -4.35 -28.47
CA GLU A 75 4.63 -5.58 -28.98
C GLU A 75 6.11 -5.64 -28.60
N VAL A 76 6.55 -6.80 -28.12
CA VAL A 76 7.97 -7.14 -27.97
C VAL A 76 8.34 -7.92 -29.24
N PHE A 77 9.25 -7.35 -30.04
CA PHE A 77 9.85 -7.98 -31.23
C PHE A 77 10.64 -9.24 -30.86
#